data_AF-A0A967GTR2-F1
#
_entry.id   AF-A0A967GTR2-F1
#
_cell.length_a   1.000
_cell.length_b   1.000
_cell.length_c   1.000
_cell.angle_alpha   90.00
_cell.angle_beta   90.00
_cell.angle_gamma   90.00
#
_symmetry.space_group_name_H-M   'P 1'
#
loop_
_entity.id
_entity.type
_entity.pdbx_description
1 polymer ?
#
loop_
_entity_poly.entity_id
_entity_poly.type
_entity_poly.pdbx_seq_one_letter_code
_entity_poly.pdbx_strand_id
1 'polypeptide(L)'
;MKLLMSALIALSVPFAVRAQRPPPIIDMHLHASAEDRYANGPVPMCRPAVMGIRPEQCPDTLWSSTLDDPVMEATVAVLERRNIFGVLAGPVELVRKWVAAAPDRFIPAADPQSDGVPNPTSSPDALRPLFESGEFRVLAEMDPQFAGVAPDDPTLEPYWAMAEALDIPVGIH
;
A
#
# COMPACT_ATOMS: atom_id res chain seq x y z
N MET A 1 40.40 -42.39 -51.44
CA MET A 1 39.79 -41.04 -51.35
C MET A 1 38.31 -41.20 -51.03
N LYS A 2 37.91 -40.91 -49.79
CA LYS A 2 36.58 -40.47 -49.31
C LYS A 2 36.58 -40.58 -47.78
N LEU A 3 36.95 -39.49 -47.11
CA LEU A 3 36.78 -39.32 -45.67
C LEU A 3 35.28 -39.17 -45.38
N LEU A 4 34.72 -40.02 -44.51
CA LEU A 4 33.41 -39.77 -43.90
C LEU A 4 33.59 -38.74 -42.78
N MET A 5 33.02 -37.55 -43.00
CA MET A 5 32.96 -36.47 -42.03
C MET A 5 31.68 -36.65 -41.22
N SER A 6 31.79 -37.14 -39.99
CA SER A 6 30.66 -37.18 -39.04
C SER A 6 30.37 -35.77 -38.55
N ALA A 7 29.20 -35.23 -38.92
CA ALA A 7 28.72 -33.95 -38.41
C ALA A 7 28.17 -34.14 -36.99
N LEU A 8 28.89 -33.66 -35.98
CA LEU A 8 28.38 -33.48 -34.63
C LEU A 8 27.39 -32.31 -34.64
N ILE A 9 26.10 -32.60 -34.61
CA ILE A 9 25.07 -31.59 -34.35
C ILE A 9 25.14 -31.27 -32.86
N ALA A 10 25.80 -30.17 -32.51
CA ALA A 10 25.75 -29.62 -31.16
C ALA A 10 24.32 -29.12 -30.90
N LEU A 11 23.57 -29.86 -30.08
CA LEU A 11 22.31 -29.36 -29.51
C LEU A 11 22.62 -28.15 -28.63
N SER A 12 22.52 -26.95 -29.20
CA SER A 12 22.44 -25.72 -28.44
C SER A 12 21.08 -25.70 -27.72
N VAL A 13 21.04 -26.23 -26.50
CA VAL A 13 19.90 -26.00 -25.60
C VAL A 13 19.88 -24.50 -25.32
N PRO A 14 18.86 -23.75 -25.76
CA PRO A 14 18.74 -22.36 -25.34
C PRO A 14 18.53 -22.39 -23.84
N PHE A 15 19.53 -21.97 -23.07
CA PHE A 15 19.28 -21.50 -21.72
C PHE A 15 18.32 -20.33 -21.88
N ALA A 16 17.05 -20.58 -21.62
CA ALA A 16 16.10 -19.51 -21.37
C ALA A 16 16.71 -18.71 -20.23
N VAL A 17 17.30 -17.56 -20.57
CA VAL A 17 17.64 -16.53 -19.59
C VAL A 17 16.31 -16.22 -18.93
N ARG A 18 16.07 -16.81 -17.75
CA ARG A 18 14.94 -16.40 -16.94
C ARG A 18 15.14 -14.93 -16.74
N ALA A 19 14.27 -14.11 -17.32
CA ALA A 19 14.18 -12.71 -17.00
C ALA A 19 14.25 -12.64 -15.47
N GLN A 20 15.29 -11.98 -14.94
CA GLN A 20 15.40 -11.80 -13.50
C GLN A 20 14.10 -11.14 -13.07
N ARG A 21 13.34 -11.81 -12.19
CA ARG A 21 12.22 -11.14 -11.53
C ARG A 21 12.79 -9.85 -10.94
N PRO A 22 12.15 -8.69 -11.18
CA PRO A 22 12.59 -7.45 -10.55
C PRO A 22 12.84 -7.72 -9.07
N PRO A 23 13.92 -7.15 -8.46
CA PRO A 23 14.12 -7.29 -7.03
C PRO A 23 12.85 -6.83 -6.29
N PRO A 24 12.53 -7.42 -5.13
CA PRO A 24 11.35 -7.02 -4.38
C PRO A 24 11.44 -5.53 -4.02
N ILE A 25 10.35 -4.80 -4.25
CA ILE A 25 10.18 -3.42 -3.82
C ILE A 25 9.19 -3.44 -2.66
N ILE A 26 9.50 -2.71 -1.59
CA ILE A 26 8.51 -2.42 -0.56
C ILE A 26 7.99 -1.02 -0.83
N ASP A 27 6.70 -0.93 -1.14
CA ASP A 27 5.99 0.34 -1.09
C ASP A 27 5.60 0.58 0.36
N MET A 28 6.31 1.51 1.00
CA MET A 28 6.16 1.76 2.43
C MET A 28 4.88 2.53 2.78
N HIS A 29 4.13 3.01 1.78
CA HIS A 29 3.02 3.92 2.01
C HIS A 29 1.90 3.72 0.98
N LEU A 30 1.02 2.74 1.24
CA LEU A 30 -0.13 2.43 0.41
C LEU A 30 -1.42 2.53 1.24
N HIS A 31 -2.47 3.11 0.67
CA HIS A 31 -3.76 3.27 1.34
C HIS A 31 -4.83 2.36 0.76
N ALA A 32 -5.54 1.65 1.63
CA ALA A 32 -6.85 1.10 1.35
C ALA A 32 -7.87 2.21 1.66
N SER A 33 -8.37 2.88 0.62
CA SER A 33 -9.37 3.96 0.75
C SER A 33 -10.68 3.58 0.08
N ALA A 34 -11.79 4.00 0.68
CA ALA A 34 -13.12 3.90 0.08
C ALA A 34 -13.42 5.13 -0.79
N GLU A 35 -14.31 4.98 -1.76
CA GLU A 35 -14.73 5.98 -2.73
C GLU A 35 -15.30 7.22 -2.03
N ASP A 36 -16.08 6.99 -0.97
CA ASP A 36 -16.76 8.02 -0.20
C ASP A 36 -15.80 8.89 0.64
N ARG A 37 -14.51 8.52 0.74
CA ARG A 37 -13.46 9.35 1.33
C ARG A 37 -13.41 10.74 0.68
N TYR A 38 -13.75 10.83 -0.60
CA TYR A 38 -13.88 12.09 -1.32
C TYR A 38 -15.36 12.37 -1.58
N ALA A 39 -16.05 12.91 -0.58
CA ALA A 39 -17.50 13.16 -0.54
C ALA A 39 -18.10 14.05 -1.66
N ASN A 40 -17.33 14.43 -2.69
CA ASN A 40 -17.71 15.35 -3.76
C ASN A 40 -17.61 14.73 -5.17
N GLY A 41 -17.59 13.39 -5.28
CA GLY A 41 -17.42 12.69 -6.55
C GLY A 41 -15.95 12.62 -6.98
N PRO A 42 -15.65 12.21 -8.23
CA PRO A 42 -14.28 11.95 -8.65
C PRO A 42 -13.42 13.21 -8.54
N VAL A 43 -12.24 13.07 -7.94
CA VAL A 43 -11.30 14.15 -7.72
C VAL A 43 -10.48 14.35 -9.00
N PRO A 44 -10.47 15.56 -9.57
CA PRO A 44 -9.64 15.89 -10.72
C PRO A 44 -8.18 16.09 -10.30
N MET A 45 -7.24 15.52 -11.07
CA MET A 45 -5.81 15.76 -10.95
C MET A 45 -5.24 16.15 -12.31
N CYS A 46 -4.40 17.18 -12.35
CA CYS A 46 -3.77 17.59 -13.61
C CYS A 46 -2.64 16.65 -14.01
N ARG A 47 -2.42 16.43 -15.31
CA ARG A 47 -1.24 15.74 -15.85
C ARG A 47 -0.34 16.72 -16.63
N PRO A 48 0.96 16.85 -16.28
CA PRO A 48 1.61 16.29 -15.09
C PRO A 48 1.00 16.85 -13.79
N ALA A 49 1.19 16.15 -12.67
CA ALA A 49 0.67 16.59 -11.38
C ALA A 49 1.30 17.93 -10.98
N VAL A 50 0.51 19.00 -11.02
CA VAL A 50 0.91 20.34 -10.57
C VAL A 50 0.00 20.76 -9.43
N MET A 51 0.60 20.93 -8.25
CA MET A 51 -0.10 21.43 -7.07
C MET A 51 -0.60 22.86 -7.32
N GLY A 52 -1.84 23.16 -6.93
CA GLY A 52 -2.41 24.50 -7.02
C GLY A 52 -2.98 24.89 -8.38
N ILE A 53 -2.97 24.00 -9.38
CA ILE A 53 -3.74 24.21 -10.62
C ILE A 53 -5.18 23.82 -10.38
N ARG A 54 -6.12 24.73 -10.68
CA ARG A 54 -7.54 24.39 -10.64
C ARG A 54 -7.90 23.46 -11.81
N PRO A 55 -8.87 22.55 -11.64
CA PRO A 55 -9.22 21.58 -12.68
C PRO A 55 -9.54 22.20 -14.04
N GLU A 56 -10.13 23.40 -14.05
CA GLU A 56 -10.53 24.10 -15.28
C GLU A 56 -9.34 24.67 -16.06
N GLN A 57 -8.17 24.77 -15.42
CA GLN A 57 -6.93 25.29 -16.00
C GLN A 57 -6.01 24.17 -16.49
N CYS A 58 -6.39 22.91 -16.26
CA CYS A 58 -5.59 21.78 -16.65
C CYS A 58 -5.86 21.38 -18.11
N PRO A 59 -4.83 21.34 -18.98
CA PRO A 59 -5.01 20.89 -20.37
C PRO A 59 -5.30 19.39 -20.48
N ASP A 60 -5.00 18.60 -19.45
CA ASP A 60 -5.14 17.15 -19.43
C ASP A 60 -5.52 16.67 -18.02
N THR A 61 -6.83 16.70 -17.72
CA THR A 61 -7.39 16.34 -16.42
C THR A 61 -7.61 14.83 -16.32
N LEU A 62 -6.97 14.21 -15.34
CA LEU A 62 -7.27 12.87 -14.87
C LEU A 62 -8.36 12.93 -13.80
N TRP A 63 -9.21 11.92 -13.75
CA TRP A 63 -10.25 11.79 -12.74
C TRP A 63 -9.96 10.55 -11.89
N SER A 64 -10.15 10.66 -10.58
CA SER A 64 -10.14 9.48 -9.71
C SER A 64 -11.25 8.51 -10.13
N SER A 65 -11.07 7.22 -9.79
CA SER A 65 -12.14 6.23 -9.93
C SER A 65 -13.34 6.60 -9.08
N THR A 66 -14.53 6.20 -9.51
CA THR A 66 -15.80 6.26 -8.75
C THR A 66 -16.22 4.86 -8.29
N LEU A 67 -15.28 3.92 -8.19
CA LEU A 67 -15.53 2.53 -7.82
C LEU A 67 -14.33 2.01 -7.04
N ASP A 68 -14.60 1.37 -5.90
CA ASP A 68 -13.60 0.81 -4.99
C ASP A 68 -12.86 -0.39 -5.57
N ASP A 69 -13.61 -1.40 -6.02
CA ASP A 69 -13.03 -2.66 -6.46
C ASP A 69 -12.08 -2.49 -7.65
N PRO A 70 -12.39 -1.67 -8.68
CA PRO A 70 -11.45 -1.43 -9.78
C PRO A 70 -10.14 -0.76 -9.35
N VAL A 71 -10.14 0.09 -8.31
CA VAL A 71 -8.90 0.69 -7.78
C VAL A 71 -8.04 -0.36 -7.11
N MET A 72 -8.63 -1.20 -6.28
CA MET A 72 -7.94 -2.32 -5.65
C MET A 72 -7.37 -3.29 -6.70
N GLU A 73 -8.19 -3.73 -7.65
CA GLU A 73 -7.78 -4.66 -8.72
C GLU A 73 -6.64 -4.09 -9.57
N ALA A 74 -6.75 -2.82 -10.00
CA ALA A 74 -5.70 -2.15 -10.77
C ALA A 74 -4.41 -2.00 -9.97
N THR A 75 -4.52 -1.70 -8.67
CA THR A 75 -3.36 -1.59 -7.76
C THR A 75 -2.67 -2.95 -7.62
N VAL A 76 -3.41 -4.00 -7.29
CA VAL A 76 -2.88 -5.38 -7.18
C VAL A 76 -2.17 -5.80 -8.47
N ALA A 77 -2.76 -5.53 -9.64
CA ALA A 77 -2.14 -5.84 -10.93
C ALA A 77 -0.80 -5.11 -11.15
N VAL A 78 -0.63 -3.90 -10.60
CA VAL A 78 0.65 -3.19 -10.61
C VAL A 78 1.64 -3.83 -9.64
N LEU A 79 1.21 -4.12 -8.41
CA LEU A 79 2.06 -4.74 -7.38
C LEU A 79 2.64 -6.06 -7.88
N GLU A 80 1.80 -6.91 -8.48
CA GLU A 80 2.21 -8.19 -9.05
C GLU A 80 3.19 -8.04 -10.20
N ARG A 81 2.87 -7.20 -11.19
CA ARG A 81 3.69 -6.99 -12.39
C ARG A 81 5.08 -6.44 -12.05
N ARG A 82 5.19 -5.67 -10.97
CA ARG A 82 6.42 -4.97 -10.57
C ARG A 82 7.16 -5.63 -9.40
N ASN A 83 6.64 -6.72 -8.85
CA ASN A 83 7.18 -7.38 -7.66
C ASN A 83 7.24 -6.44 -6.44
N ILE A 84 6.15 -5.73 -6.20
CA ILE A 84 5.98 -4.81 -5.06
C ILE A 84 5.18 -5.50 -3.95
N PHE A 85 5.52 -5.18 -2.71
CA PHE A 85 4.78 -5.50 -1.49
C PHE A 85 4.42 -4.19 -0.81
N GLY A 86 3.13 -3.95 -0.54
CA GLY A 86 2.66 -2.68 0.02
C GLY A 86 2.46 -2.77 1.53
N VAL A 87 2.99 -1.80 2.28
CA VAL A 87 2.51 -1.51 3.64
C VAL A 87 1.16 -0.81 3.48
N LEU A 88 0.09 -1.54 3.75
CA LEU A 88 -1.28 -1.14 3.42
C LEU A 88 -1.99 -0.60 4.67
N ALA A 89 -2.08 0.71 4.77
CA ALA A 89 -2.80 1.45 5.80
C ALA A 89 -4.27 1.67 5.43
N GLY A 90 -5.14 1.77 6.43
CA GLY A 90 -6.54 2.15 6.28
C GLY A 90 -7.43 1.52 7.35
N PRO A 91 -8.76 1.71 7.25
CA PRO A 91 -9.71 1.08 8.15
C PRO A 91 -9.57 -0.44 8.16
N VAL A 92 -9.61 -1.05 9.35
CA VAL A 92 -9.35 -2.49 9.58
C VAL A 92 -10.10 -3.38 8.58
N GLU A 93 -11.40 -3.17 8.39
CA GLU A 93 -12.21 -3.99 7.48
C GLU A 93 -11.83 -3.83 6.01
N LEU A 94 -11.37 -2.64 5.62
CA LEU A 94 -10.95 -2.38 4.25
C LEU A 94 -9.57 -2.97 3.97
N VAL A 95 -8.65 -2.91 4.94
CA VAL A 95 -7.37 -3.61 4.88
C VAL A 95 -7.60 -5.13 4.80
N ARG A 96 -8.49 -5.70 5.61
CA ARG A 96 -8.89 -7.12 5.51
C ARG A 96 -9.37 -7.50 4.12
N LYS A 97 -10.22 -6.69 3.51
CA LYS A 97 -10.72 -6.92 2.14
C LYS A 97 -9.59 -6.98 1.12
N TRP A 98 -8.65 -6.03 1.18
CA TRP A 98 -7.51 -5.97 0.25
C TRP A 98 -6.53 -7.14 0.47
N VAL A 99 -6.22 -7.47 1.73
CA VAL A 99 -5.39 -8.63 2.08
C VAL A 99 -6.03 -9.92 1.59
N ALA A 100 -7.35 -10.09 1.73
CA ALA A 100 -8.04 -11.26 1.21
C ALA A 100 -7.98 -11.35 -0.33
N ALA A 101 -7.97 -10.22 -1.04
CA ALA A 101 -7.87 -10.19 -2.49
C ALA A 101 -6.46 -10.53 -3.00
N ALA A 102 -5.40 -10.18 -2.27
CA ALA A 102 -4.01 -10.51 -2.63
C ALA A 102 -3.14 -10.75 -1.37
N PRO A 103 -3.25 -11.94 -0.74
CA PRO A 103 -2.64 -12.20 0.58
C PRO A 103 -1.12 -12.13 0.59
N ASP A 104 -0.47 -12.35 -0.55
CA ASP A 104 0.99 -12.32 -0.69
C ASP A 104 1.54 -10.95 -1.11
N ARG A 105 0.72 -9.88 -1.09
CA ARG A 105 1.10 -8.55 -1.58
C ARG A 105 1.12 -7.45 -0.53
N PHE A 106 0.63 -7.71 0.67
CA PHE A 106 0.41 -6.66 1.66
C PHE A 106 1.04 -6.98 3.01
N ILE A 107 1.56 -5.94 3.64
CA ILE A 107 1.90 -5.87 5.06
C ILE A 107 0.78 -5.04 5.70
N PRO A 108 -0.16 -5.64 6.45
CA PRO A 108 -1.33 -4.92 6.94
C PRO A 108 -0.94 -3.89 8.02
N ALA A 109 -1.35 -2.64 7.81
CA ALA A 109 -1.12 -1.54 8.74
C ALA A 109 -2.45 -1.01 9.30
N ALA A 110 -2.50 -0.82 10.62
CA ALA A 110 -3.67 -0.31 11.29
C ALA A 110 -3.57 1.22 11.33
N ASP A 111 -4.62 1.85 10.81
CA ASP A 111 -4.74 3.30 10.72
C ASP A 111 -5.75 3.83 11.76
N PRO A 112 -5.26 4.41 12.88
CA PRO A 112 -6.14 4.90 13.93
C PRO A 112 -6.72 6.28 13.67
N GLN A 113 -6.26 7.01 12.65
CA GLN A 113 -6.68 8.39 12.38
C GLN A 113 -6.73 8.66 10.88
N SER A 114 -7.80 9.28 10.39
CA SER A 114 -7.85 9.77 9.01
C SER A 114 -7.91 11.28 9.02
N ASP A 115 -6.90 11.93 8.48
CA ASP A 115 -6.79 13.37 8.36
C ASP A 115 -6.88 14.05 9.75
N GLY A 116 -6.23 13.44 10.75
CA GLY A 116 -6.25 13.88 12.15
C GLY A 116 -7.57 13.60 12.89
N VAL A 117 -8.53 12.92 12.26
CA VAL A 117 -9.79 12.52 12.88
C VAL A 117 -9.63 11.10 13.45
N PRO A 118 -9.76 10.90 14.78
CA PRO A 118 -9.67 9.57 15.37
C PRO A 118 -10.72 8.62 14.82
N ASN A 119 -10.28 7.42 14.43
CA ASN A 119 -11.15 6.31 14.09
C ASN A 119 -11.71 5.70 15.38
N PRO A 120 -13.04 5.79 15.64
CA PRO A 120 -13.64 5.32 16.90
C PRO A 120 -13.45 3.82 17.17
N THR A 121 -13.14 3.04 16.13
CA THR A 121 -12.95 1.59 16.22
C THR A 121 -11.49 1.16 16.35
N SER A 122 -10.55 2.11 16.36
CA SER A 122 -9.11 1.84 16.35
C SER A 122 -8.40 2.37 17.58
N SER A 123 -9.05 2.30 18.75
CA SER A 123 -8.37 2.55 20.03
C SER A 123 -7.24 1.54 20.26
N PRO A 124 -6.24 1.84 21.10
CA PRO A 124 -5.16 0.90 21.41
C PRO A 124 -5.67 -0.46 21.89
N ASP A 125 -6.70 -0.48 22.76
CA ASP A 125 -7.29 -1.73 23.25
C ASP A 125 -7.98 -2.54 22.13
N ALA A 126 -8.60 -1.87 21.16
CA ALA A 126 -9.21 -2.52 20.00
C ALA A 126 -8.15 -3.07 19.03
N LEU A 127 -7.03 -2.36 18.87
CA LEU A 127 -5.95 -2.74 17.95
C LEU A 127 -5.01 -3.81 18.52
N ARG A 128 -4.77 -3.81 19.83
CA ARG A 128 -3.88 -4.76 20.53
C ARG A 128 -4.07 -6.23 20.09
N PRO A 129 -5.27 -6.83 20.10
CA PRO A 129 -5.44 -8.22 19.68
C PRO A 129 -5.08 -8.47 18.21
N LEU A 130 -5.23 -7.46 17.34
CA LEU A 130 -4.86 -7.56 15.93
C LEU A 130 -3.34 -7.66 15.75
N PHE A 131 -2.58 -6.95 16.58
CA PHE A 131 -1.12 -7.03 16.60
C PHE A 131 -0.62 -8.30 17.30
N GLU A 132 -1.21 -8.68 18.44
CA GLU A 132 -0.83 -9.89 19.18
C GLU A 132 -1.05 -11.17 18.36
N SER A 133 -2.10 -11.21 17.54
CA SER A 133 -2.36 -12.31 16.60
C SER A 133 -1.48 -12.28 15.34
N GLY A 134 -0.78 -11.17 15.09
CA GLY A 134 0.00 -10.95 13.87
C GLY A 134 -0.85 -10.66 12.63
N GLU A 135 -2.16 -10.44 12.80
CA GLU A 135 -3.06 -10.04 11.72
C GLU A 135 -2.63 -8.68 11.14
N PHE A 136 -2.27 -7.74 12.02
CA PHE A 136 -1.70 -6.44 11.67
C PHE A 136 -0.26 -6.34 12.14
N ARG A 137 0.55 -5.59 11.38
CA ARG A 137 2.02 -5.62 11.52
C ARG A 137 2.64 -4.25 11.69
N VAL A 138 1.94 -3.18 11.33
CA VAL A 138 2.43 -1.79 11.40
C VAL A 138 1.31 -0.92 11.97
N LEU A 139 1.68 0.07 12.79
CA LEU A 139 0.78 1.17 13.17
C LEU A 139 1.04 2.33 12.22
N ALA A 140 0.21 2.49 11.19
CA ALA A 140 0.33 3.55 10.20
C ALA A 140 -1.00 3.73 9.45
N GLU A 141 -1.36 4.95 9.07
CA GLU A 141 -0.60 6.20 9.23
C GLU A 141 -1.01 6.95 10.51
N MET A 142 -0.04 7.32 11.35
CA MET A 142 -0.30 8.26 12.45
C MET A 142 -0.19 9.68 11.88
N ASP A 143 -1.30 10.42 11.84
CA ASP A 143 -1.35 11.77 11.25
C ASP A 143 -1.91 12.87 12.19
N PRO A 144 -1.57 12.87 13.49
CA PRO A 144 -2.14 13.79 14.49
C PRO A 144 -1.90 15.27 14.18
N GLN A 145 -0.89 15.60 13.37
CA GLN A 145 -0.58 16.97 12.97
C GLN A 145 -1.69 17.63 12.15
N PHE A 146 -2.56 16.87 11.47
CA PHE A 146 -3.72 17.46 10.79
C PHE A 146 -4.73 18.03 11.78
N ALA A 147 -4.75 17.53 13.02
CA ALA A 147 -5.50 18.09 14.13
C ALA A 147 -4.69 19.08 14.98
N GLY A 148 -3.44 19.40 14.59
CA GLY A 148 -2.54 20.26 15.36
C GLY A 148 -2.00 19.62 16.63
N VAL A 149 -2.05 18.29 16.74
CA VAL A 149 -1.54 17.52 17.87
C VAL A 149 -0.09 17.12 17.60
N ALA A 150 0.80 17.40 18.56
CA ALA A 150 2.21 17.07 18.44
C ALA A 150 2.45 15.56 18.62
N PRO A 151 3.52 14.97 18.03
CA PRO A 151 3.82 13.55 18.20
C PRO A 151 4.06 13.10 19.65
N ASP A 152 4.50 14.01 20.52
CA ASP A 152 4.75 13.79 21.95
C ASP A 152 3.55 14.21 22.84
N ASP A 153 2.40 14.50 22.26
CA ASP A 153 1.20 14.84 23.02
C ASP A 153 0.76 13.64 23.90
N PRO A 154 0.45 13.84 25.19
CA PRO A 154 0.03 12.77 26.10
C PRO A 154 -1.18 11.95 25.61
N THR A 155 -2.01 12.51 24.72
CA THR A 155 -3.14 11.79 24.13
C THR A 155 -2.71 10.63 23.21
N LEU A 156 -1.49 10.66 22.68
CA LEU A 156 -0.92 9.62 21.82
C LEU A 156 -0.16 8.55 22.61
N GLU A 157 0.20 8.82 23.87
CA GLU A 157 0.97 7.89 24.72
C GLU A 157 0.40 6.47 24.77
N PRO A 158 -0.93 6.23 24.84
CA PRO A 158 -1.48 4.88 24.80
C PRO A 158 -1.14 4.10 23.52
N TYR A 159 -0.99 4.78 22.38
CA TYR A 159 -0.55 4.15 21.12
C TYR A 159 0.95 3.83 21.16
N TRP A 160 1.76 4.74 21.67
CA TRP A 160 3.21 4.56 21.80
C TRP A 160 3.57 3.43 22.77
N ALA A 161 2.94 3.39 23.94
CA ALA A 161 3.12 2.32 24.91
C ALA A 161 2.71 0.95 24.35
N MET A 162 1.62 0.89 23.56
CA MET A 162 1.25 -0.34 22.86
C MET A 162 2.31 -0.74 21.83
N ALA A 163 2.77 0.20 21.00
CA ALA A 163 3.76 -0.05 19.96
C ALA A 163 5.10 -0.52 20.55
N GLU A 164 5.57 0.11 21.62
CA GLU A 164 6.77 -0.30 22.34
C GLU A 164 6.62 -1.70 22.95
N ALA A 165 5.52 -1.96 23.65
CA ALA A 165 5.30 -3.25 24.33
C ALA A 165 5.19 -4.43 23.37
N LEU A 166 4.72 -4.20 22.14
CA LEU A 166 4.48 -5.23 21.12
C LEU A 166 5.51 -5.21 19.99
N ASP A 167 6.55 -4.38 20.07
CA ASP A 167 7.57 -4.19 19.02
C ASP A 167 6.96 -3.87 17.65
N ILE A 168 5.98 -2.96 17.63
CA ILE A 168 5.24 -2.57 16.42
C ILE A 168 5.96 -1.39 15.74
N PRO A 169 6.35 -1.51 14.46
CA PRO A 169 6.79 -0.37 13.67
C PRO A 169 5.70 0.70 13.54
N VAL A 170 6.08 1.96 13.72
CA VAL A 170 5.17 3.11 13.62
C VAL A 170 5.53 3.95 12.39
N GLY A 171 4.53 4.26 11.56
CA GLY A 171 4.62 5.27 10.51
C GLY A 171 3.90 6.55 10.94
N ILE A 172 4.64 7.66 11.03
CA ILE A 172 4.10 9.00 11.30
C ILE A 172 4.22 9.85 10.02
N HIS A 173 3.19 10.64 9.74
CA HIS A 173 3.15 11.53 8.58
C HIS A 173 3.93 12.83 8.81
#